data_AF-A0AAF0UJI6-F1
#
_entry.id   AF-A0AAF0UJI6-F1
#
_cell.length_a   1.000
_cell.length_b   1.000
_cell.length_c   1.000
_cell.angle_alpha   90.00
_cell.angle_beta   90.00
_cell.angle_gamma   90.00
#
_symmetry.space_group_name_H-M   'P 1'
#
loop_
_entity.id
_entity.type
_entity.pdbx_description
1 polymer ?
#
loop_
_entity_poly.entity_id
_entity_poly.type
_entity_poly.pdbx_seq_one_letter_code
_entity_poly.pdbx_strand_id
1 'polypeptide(L)'
;ESHRNRLHCDNYDHQEIWKVPWEVVQAVREIKKAVSKQGVKLQHIFRERNQLAYYLANNAEQKGRRMEFQSFKELPIKGRKILIAEKYQIPTIRVRTRKIIAQQP
;
A
#
# COMPACT_ATOMS: atom_id res chain seq x y z
N GLU A 1 -28.75 1.93 -13.19
CA GLU A 1 -28.37 0.86 -12.25
C GLU A 1 -26.85 0.74 -12.14
N SER A 2 -26.32 0.48 -10.94
CA SER A 2 -24.88 0.41 -10.66
C SER A 2 -24.46 -1.05 -10.43
N HIS A 3 -23.86 -1.68 -11.43
CA HIS A 3 -23.23 -2.99 -11.29
C HIS A 3 -21.90 -2.84 -10.51
N ARG A 4 -21.99 -2.91 -9.18
CA ARG A 4 -20.83 -3.20 -8.33
C ARG A 4 -20.40 -4.64 -8.60
N ASN A 5 -19.30 -4.80 -9.34
CA ASN A 5 -18.52 -6.02 -9.36
C ASN A 5 -17.97 -6.28 -7.94
N ARG A 6 -18.80 -6.94 -7.14
CA ARG A 6 -18.43 -7.57 -5.89
C ARG A 6 -17.51 -8.71 -6.30
N LEU A 7 -16.21 -8.58 -6.02
CA LEU A 7 -15.28 -9.68 -6.18
C LEU A 7 -15.82 -10.83 -5.32
N HIS A 8 -16.33 -11.85 -6.00
CA HIS A 8 -16.71 -13.13 -5.43
C HIS A 8 -15.43 -13.74 -4.87
N CYS A 9 -15.31 -13.75 -3.55
CA CYS A 9 -14.29 -14.52 -2.85
C CYS A 9 -14.82 -15.95 -2.74
N ASP A 10 -15.05 -16.61 -3.87
CA ASP A 10 -15.50 -18.00 -3.86
C ASP A 10 -14.31 -18.93 -3.86
N ASN A 11 -14.36 -19.82 -2.87
CA ASN A 11 -13.70 -21.13 -2.80
C ASN A 11 -12.19 -21.11 -2.51
N TYR A 12 -11.89 -20.99 -1.21
CA TYR A 12 -10.78 -21.72 -0.61
C TYR A 12 -11.33 -22.52 0.57
N ASP A 13 -11.74 -23.76 0.31
CA ASP A 13 -11.92 -24.77 1.35
C ASP A 13 -10.73 -25.73 1.29
N HIS A 14 -9.70 -25.41 2.06
CA HIS A 14 -8.75 -26.38 2.58
C HIS A 14 -8.44 -25.95 4.00
N GLN A 15 -8.73 -26.85 4.94
CA GLN A 15 -8.49 -26.72 6.38
C GLN A 15 -6.99 -26.70 6.71
N GLU A 16 -6.30 -25.64 6.31
CA GLU A 16 -5.02 -25.26 6.89
C GLU A 16 -5.24 -23.90 7.55
N ILE A 17 -5.39 -23.91 8.87
CA ILE A 17 -5.37 -22.69 9.67
C ILE A 17 -4.00 -22.06 9.39
N TRP A 18 -3.98 -21.00 8.57
CA TRP A 18 -2.78 -20.20 8.36
C TRP A 18 -2.33 -19.67 9.71
N LYS A 19 -1.39 -20.39 10.35
CA LYS A 19 -0.71 -19.92 11.55
C LYS A 19 0.13 -18.74 11.10
N VAL A 20 -0.39 -17.54 11.34
CA VAL A 20 0.34 -16.31 11.07
C VAL A 20 1.71 -16.43 11.75
N PRO A 21 2.82 -16.24 11.02
CA PRO A 21 4.16 -16.30 11.61
C PRO A 21 4.24 -15.40 12.83
N TRP A 22 4.86 -15.87 13.90
CA TRP A 22 4.89 -15.17 15.19
C TRP A 22 5.52 -13.78 15.05
N GLU A 23 6.47 -13.63 14.12
CA GLU A 23 7.14 -12.39 13.75
C GLU A 23 6.13 -11.33 13.28
N VAL A 24 5.18 -11.74 12.43
CA VAL A 24 4.13 -10.85 11.92
C VAL A 24 3.17 -10.46 13.04
N VAL A 25 2.82 -11.40 13.91
CA VAL A 25 1.95 -11.12 15.07
C VAL A 25 2.61 -10.11 16.01
N GLN A 26 3.91 -10.25 16.29
CA GLN A 26 4.65 -9.30 17.13
C GLN A 26 4.72 -7.93 16.48
N ALA A 27 5.10 -7.84 15.20
CA ALA A 27 5.14 -6.59 14.46
C ALA A 27 3.78 -5.87 14.47
N VAL A 28 2.68 -6.60 14.25
CA VAL A 28 1.32 -6.04 14.31
C VAL A 28 0.98 -5.52 15.70
N ARG A 29 1.36 -6.23 16.78
CA ARG A 29 1.14 -5.77 18.16
C ARG A 29 1.91 -4.48 18.45
N GLU A 30 3.15 -4.40 18.04
CA GLU A 30 3.99 -3.21 18.20
C GLU A 30 3.41 -2.01 17.46
N ILE A 31 3.00 -2.20 16.20
CA ILE A 31 2.34 -1.16 15.40
C ILE A 31 1.06 -0.68 16.09
N LYS A 32 0.21 -1.60 16.57
CA LYS A 32 -1.02 -1.24 17.30
C LYS A 32 -0.73 -0.41 18.54
N LYS A 33 0.28 -0.80 19.33
CA LYS A 33 0.72 -0.05 20.53
C LYS A 33 1.20 1.36 20.18
N ALA A 34 1.97 1.51 19.10
CA ALA A 34 2.45 2.80 18.63
C ALA A 34 1.30 3.71 18.15
N VAL A 35 0.38 3.17 17.34
CA VAL A 35 -0.81 3.88 16.85
C VAL A 35 -1.67 4.38 18.01
N SER A 36 -1.94 3.52 19.00
CA SER A 36 -2.71 3.88 20.20
C SER A 36 -2.03 4.98 21.03
N LYS A 37 -0.69 4.95 21.18
CA LYS A 37 0.04 5.98 21.91
C LYS A 37 0.01 7.35 21.23
N GLN A 38 -0.02 7.39 19.90
CA GLN A 38 0.08 8.62 19.12
C GLN A 38 -1.28 9.24 18.74
N GLY A 39 -2.40 8.62 19.15
CA GLY A 39 -3.74 9.10 18.80
C GLY A 39 -4.05 9.00 17.30
N VAL A 40 -3.34 8.14 16.57
CA VAL A 40 -3.51 8.01 15.12
C VAL A 40 -4.80 7.24 14.82
N LYS A 41 -5.70 7.83 14.05
CA LYS A 41 -6.94 7.18 13.60
C LYS A 41 -6.69 6.48 12.26
N LEU A 42 -6.74 5.14 12.27
CA LEU A 42 -6.67 4.33 11.05
C LEU A 42 -7.99 4.46 10.27
N GLN A 43 -7.99 5.26 9.20
CA GLN A 43 -9.15 5.41 8.31
C GLN A 43 -8.83 4.79 6.94
N HIS A 44 -9.18 3.50 6.79
CA HIS A 44 -9.11 2.71 5.56
C HIS A 44 -7.73 2.47 4.91
N ILE A 45 -7.47 1.21 4.55
CA ILE A 45 -6.26 0.75 3.84
C ILE A 45 -6.50 0.88 2.32
N PHE A 46 -6.55 2.10 1.80
CA PHE A 46 -6.59 2.29 0.35
C PHE A 46 -5.20 2.04 -0.22
N ARG A 47 -5.02 0.93 -0.97
CA ARG A 47 -3.74 0.58 -1.62
C ARG A 47 -3.21 1.72 -2.50
N GLU A 48 -4.10 2.51 -3.07
CA GLU A 48 -3.79 3.65 -3.94
C GLU A 48 -3.32 4.90 -3.19
N ARG A 49 -3.72 5.07 -1.92
CA ARG A 49 -3.31 6.20 -1.06
C ARG A 49 -2.12 5.88 -0.16
N ASN A 50 -1.55 4.68 -0.29
CA ASN A 50 -0.38 4.25 0.49
C ASN A 50 0.90 4.24 -0.37
N GLN A 51 0.92 5.03 -1.44
CA GLN A 51 2.03 5.07 -2.38
C GLN A 51 3.29 5.62 -1.73
N LEU A 52 3.16 6.60 -0.84
CA LEU A 52 4.31 7.16 -0.14
C LEU A 52 4.96 6.15 0.79
N ALA A 53 4.18 5.42 1.60
CA ALA A 53 4.73 4.40 2.49
C ALA A 53 5.41 3.27 1.70
N TYR A 54 4.79 2.82 0.60
CA TYR A 54 5.41 1.83 -0.30
C TYR A 54 6.72 2.34 -0.89
N TYR A 55 6.74 3.57 -1.39
CA TYR A 55 7.95 4.19 -1.92
C TYR A 55 9.06 4.27 -0.86
N LEU A 56 8.74 4.69 0.35
CA LEU A 56 9.70 4.81 1.45
C LEU A 56 10.27 3.45 1.87
N ALA A 57 9.41 2.44 2.01
CA ALA A 57 9.82 1.08 2.37
C ALA A 57 10.80 0.50 1.34
N ASN A 58 10.45 0.53 0.05
CA ASN A 58 11.32 0.04 -1.01
C ASN A 58 12.64 0.81 -1.08
N ASN A 59 12.61 2.12 -0.88
CA ASN A 59 13.82 2.94 -0.93
C ASN A 59 14.74 2.68 0.29
N ALA A 60 14.18 2.38 1.46
CA ALA A 60 14.97 1.97 2.62
C ALA A 60 15.61 0.60 2.41
N GLU A 61 14.85 -0.35 1.87
CA GLU A 61 15.31 -1.69 1.51
C GLU A 61 16.43 -1.63 0.46
N GLN A 62 16.22 -0.90 -0.64
CA GLN A 62 17.21 -0.74 -1.71
C GLN A 62 18.52 -0.12 -1.23
N LYS A 63 18.48 0.78 -0.25
CA LYS A 63 19.67 1.41 0.32
C LYS A 63 20.29 0.60 1.48
N GLY A 64 19.60 -0.44 1.96
CA GLY A 64 20.06 -1.27 3.07
C GLY A 64 20.25 -0.51 4.39
N ARG A 65 19.60 0.65 4.56
CA ARG A 65 19.77 1.50 5.76
C ARG A 65 18.50 2.21 6.16
N ARG A 66 18.41 2.52 7.46
CA ARG A 66 17.37 3.38 8.01
C ARG A 66 17.42 4.75 7.32
N MET A 67 16.26 5.22 6.89
CA MET A 67 16.10 6.56 6.32
C MET A 67 15.08 7.32 7.13
N GLU A 68 15.42 8.56 7.45
CA GLU A 68 14.54 9.49 8.15
C GLU A 68 14.56 10.82 7.41
N PHE A 69 13.40 11.44 7.33
CA PHE A 69 13.21 12.73 6.69
C PHE A 69 12.38 13.58 7.64
N GLN A 70 12.97 14.64 8.17
CA GLN A 70 12.31 15.54 9.13
C GLN A 70 11.61 16.71 8.43
N SER A 71 11.94 16.94 7.15
CA SER A 71 11.33 17.98 6.35
C SER A 71 10.94 17.50 4.95
N PHE A 72 9.96 18.20 4.36
CA PHE A 72 9.53 17.94 2.98
C PHE A 72 10.69 18.08 1.98
N LYS A 73 11.65 18.96 2.24
CA LYS A 73 12.77 19.23 1.32
C LYS A 73 13.78 18.08 1.28
N GLU A 74 13.90 17.33 2.36
CA GLU A 74 14.80 16.17 2.46
C GLU A 74 14.28 14.95 1.69
N LEU A 75 12.96 14.88 1.43
CA LEU A 75 12.38 13.80 0.66
C LEU A 75 12.91 13.82 -0.79
N PRO A 76 13.27 12.65 -1.34
CA PRO A 76 13.60 12.53 -2.76
C PRO A 76 12.46 13.05 -3.63
N ILE A 77 12.81 13.53 -4.83
CA ILE A 77 11.85 14.16 -5.77
C ILE A 77 10.62 13.27 -6.00
N LYS A 78 10.81 11.96 -6.15
CA LYS A 78 9.70 11.01 -6.34
C LYS A 78 8.77 10.95 -5.12
N GLY A 79 9.32 10.89 -3.91
CA GLY A 79 8.54 10.92 -2.67
C GLY A 79 7.77 12.24 -2.51
N ARG A 80 8.40 13.38 -2.83
CA ARG A 80 7.73 14.69 -2.81
C ARG A 80 6.54 14.77 -3.76
N LYS A 81 6.69 14.25 -4.99
CA LYS A 81 5.60 14.21 -5.98
C LYS A 81 4.41 13.39 -5.49
N ILE A 82 4.67 12.23 -4.87
CA ILE A 82 3.62 11.38 -4.30
C ILE A 82 2.89 12.12 -3.17
N LEU A 83 3.62 12.71 -2.22
CA LEU A 83 3.01 13.45 -1.11
C LEU A 83 2.16 14.63 -1.58
N ILE A 84 2.62 15.36 -2.60
CA ILE A 84 1.85 16.43 -3.24
C ILE A 84 0.55 15.85 -3.84
N ALA A 85 0.64 14.78 -4.62
CA ALA A 85 -0.54 14.16 -5.23
C ALA A 85 -1.55 13.67 -4.19
N GLU A 86 -1.08 13.06 -3.09
CA GLU A 86 -1.92 12.64 -1.97
C GLU A 86 -2.55 13.84 -1.25
N LYS A 87 -1.78 14.91 -0.99
CA LYS A 87 -2.27 16.14 -0.34
C LYS A 87 -3.39 16.81 -1.15
N TYR A 88 -3.24 16.87 -2.47
CA TYR A 88 -4.23 17.45 -3.38
C TYR A 88 -5.32 16.46 -3.81
N GLN A 89 -5.31 15.22 -3.27
CA GLN A 89 -6.25 14.16 -3.63
C GLN A 89 -6.38 13.93 -5.14
N ILE A 90 -5.25 14.06 -5.86
CA ILE A 90 -5.22 13.91 -7.30
C ILE A 90 -5.63 12.46 -7.63
N PRO A 91 -6.70 12.24 -8.42
CA PRO A 91 -7.13 10.90 -8.75
C PRO A 91 -6.04 10.17 -9.53
N THR A 92 -5.66 8.99 -9.06
CA THR A 92 -4.71 8.12 -9.79
C THR A 92 -5.51 7.01 -10.46
N ILE A 93 -5.44 6.92 -11.79
CA ILE A 93 -6.11 5.87 -12.56
C ILE A 93 -5.07 4.79 -12.85
N ARG A 94 -5.32 3.57 -12.38
CA ARG A 94 -4.51 2.41 -12.77
C ARG A 94 -5.03 1.86 -14.09
N VAL A 95 -4.40 2.24 -15.20
CA VAL A 95 -4.68 1.66 -16.51
C VAL A 95 -3.95 0.32 -16.63
N ARG A 96 -4.68 -0.76 -16.90
CA ARG A 96 -4.12 -2.05 -17.30
C ARG A 96 -4.26 -2.20 -18.80
N THR A 97 -3.18 -2.05 -19.54
CA THR A 97 -3.16 -2.31 -20.98
C THR A 97 -3.19 -3.81 -21.21
N ARG A 98 -4.15 -4.31 -22.00
CA ARG A 98 -4.14 -5.69 -22.49
C ARG A 98 -3.45 -5.72 -23.85
N LYS A 99 -2.58 -6.71 -24.08
CA LYS A 99 -2.05 -6.98 -25.42
C LYS A 99 -3.19 -7.55 -26.25
N ILE A 100 -3.58 -6.85 -27.31
CA ILE A 100 -4.51 -7.40 -28.30
C ILE A 100 -3.64 -8.16 -29.29
N ILE A 101 -3.78 -9.48 -29.33
CA ILE A 101 -3.18 -10.30 -30.38
C ILE A 101 -4.07 -10.11 -31.60
N ALA A 102 -3.56 -9.47 -32.65
CA ALA A 102 -4.26 -9.38 -33.93
C ALA A 102 -4.39 -10.81 -34.48
N GLN A 103 -5.62 -11.25 -34.73
CA GLN A 103 -5.85 -12.49 -35.45
C GLN A 103 -5.36 -12.28 -36.88
N GLN A 104 -4.37 -13.08 -37.30
CA GLN A 104 -3.93 -13.08 -38.68
C GLN A 104 -5.06 -13.67 -39.55
N PRO A 105 -5.28 -13.11 -40.76
CA PRO A 105 -6.35 -13.53 -41.65
C PRO A 105 -6.18 -14.98 -42.16
#